data_AF-A0A968WGF7-F1
#
_entry.id   AF-A0A968WGF7-F1
#
_cell.length_a   1.000
_cell.length_b   1.000
_cell.length_c   1.000
_cell.angle_alpha   90.00
_cell.angle_beta   90.00
_cell.angle_gamma   90.00
#
_symmetry.space_group_name_H-M   'P 1'
#
loop_
_entity.id
_entity.type
_entity.pdbx_description
1 polymer ?
#
loop_
_entity_poly.entity_id
_entity_poly.type
_entity_poly.pdbx_seq_one_letter_code
_entity_poly.pdbx_strand_id
1 'polypeptide(L)'
;MKTLLVLLFLFSSIVVFGQVGNTFPDMEAETVEDKKVSLPKDVKGKYTLLGLAYSKKSEDDLNSWFQPVFETFIQKTTGLMSGFGYDVNVYFVPMFTGINAAAQGTAKRKAMKNIDPQLLPYILFYKGEIKSYKEALDFEKKDIPY
;
A
#
# COMPACT_ATOMS: atom_id res chain seq x y z
N MET A 1 22.85 6.21 -46.33
CA MET A 1 22.39 7.26 -45.38
C MET A 1 21.04 6.93 -44.74
N LYS A 2 20.01 6.55 -45.51
CA LYS A 2 18.69 6.16 -44.97
C LYS A 2 18.74 5.00 -43.96
N THR A 3 19.55 3.97 -44.21
CA THR A 3 19.72 2.81 -43.31
C THR A 3 20.47 3.15 -42.01
N LEU A 4 21.37 4.13 -42.04
CA LEU A 4 22.11 4.58 -40.85
C LEU A 4 21.19 5.35 -39.88
N LEU A 5 20.26 6.15 -40.42
CA LEU A 5 19.23 6.87 -39.64
C LEU A 5 18.24 5.92 -38.95
N VAL A 6 17.87 4.82 -39.60
CA VAL A 6 16.96 3.80 -39.01
C VAL A 6 17.62 3.06 -37.84
N LEU A 7 18.91 2.72 -37.97
CA LEU A 7 19.69 2.10 -36.88
C LEU A 7 19.87 3.04 -35.69
N LEU A 8 20.05 4.34 -35.93
CA LEU A 8 20.15 5.36 -34.88
C LEU A 8 18.84 5.50 -34.09
N PHE A 9 17.69 5.39 -34.76
CA PHE A 9 16.36 5.49 -34.14
C PHE A 9 16.03 4.25 -33.28
N LEU A 10 16.44 3.06 -33.70
CA LEU A 10 16.27 1.80 -32.96
C LEU A 10 17.13 1.72 -31.68
N PHE A 11 18.26 2.43 -31.63
CA PHE A 11 19.11 2.48 -30.42
C PHE A 11 18.60 3.46 -29.35
N SER A 12 17.80 4.46 -29.73
CA SER A 12 17.30 5.47 -28.78
C SER A 12 16.22 4.94 -27.82
N SER A 13 15.57 3.81 -28.13
CA SER A 13 14.51 3.23 -27.29
C SER A 13 15.00 2.43 -26.09
N ILE A 14 16.32 2.23 -25.93
CA ILE A 14 16.88 1.38 -24.86
C ILE A 14 17.13 2.19 -23.57
N VAL A 15 17.01 3.52 -23.62
CA VAL A 15 17.26 4.40 -22.47
C VAL A 15 15.96 4.77 -21.73
N VAL A 16 15.15 3.77 -21.38
CA VAL A 16 13.98 3.96 -20.50
C VAL A 16 14.37 3.60 -19.07
N PHE A 17 15.26 4.40 -18.47
CA PHE A 17 15.39 4.47 -17.00
C PHE A 17 14.40 5.53 -16.50
N GLY A 18 13.10 5.23 -16.63
CA GLY A 18 12.00 6.10 -16.21
C GLY A 18 11.43 5.77 -14.83
N GLN A 19 12.08 4.91 -14.06
CA GLN A 19 11.63 4.55 -12.71
C GLN A 19 12.19 5.59 -11.75
N VAL A 20 11.33 6.47 -11.23
CA VAL A 20 11.66 7.29 -10.08
C VAL A 20 11.44 6.44 -8.83
N GLY A 21 12.50 6.21 -8.06
CA GLY A 21 12.46 5.45 -6.82
C GLY A 21 12.71 3.94 -6.98
N ASN A 22 12.67 3.23 -5.84
CA ASN A 22 12.84 1.78 -5.79
C ASN A 22 11.48 1.08 -5.93
N THR A 23 11.48 -0.16 -6.43
CA THR A 23 10.27 -1.00 -6.38
C THR A 23 9.90 -1.26 -4.92
N PHE A 24 8.61 -1.17 -4.60
CA PHE A 24 8.10 -1.52 -3.27
C PHE A 24 8.53 -2.95 -2.91
N PRO A 25 9.12 -3.19 -1.72
CA PRO A 25 9.57 -4.51 -1.31
C PRO A 25 8.39 -5.48 -1.24
N ASP A 26 8.61 -6.73 -1.67
CA ASP A 26 7.58 -7.75 -1.65
C ASP A 26 7.00 -7.89 -0.23
N MET A 27 5.66 -7.88 -0.12
CA MET A 27 4.94 -8.01 1.13
C MET A 27 3.77 -8.97 0.97
N GLU A 28 3.75 -10.01 1.79
CA GLU A 28 2.58 -10.87 1.96
C GLU A 28 1.79 -10.36 3.17
N ALA A 29 0.56 -9.90 2.92
CA ALA A 29 -0.37 -9.47 3.95
C ALA A 29 -1.69 -10.23 3.82
N GLU A 30 -2.55 -10.12 4.82
CA GLU A 30 -3.80 -10.87 4.87
C GLU A 30 -4.98 -9.96 5.14
N THR A 31 -6.12 -10.20 4.50
CA THR A 31 -7.38 -9.57 4.89
C THR A 31 -7.85 -10.06 6.27
N VAL A 32 -8.90 -9.45 6.81
CA VAL A 32 -9.59 -9.96 8.01
C VAL A 32 -10.11 -11.40 7.87
N GLU A 33 -10.39 -11.85 6.64
CA GLU A 33 -10.83 -13.21 6.28
C GLU A 33 -9.66 -14.14 5.92
N ASP A 34 -8.43 -13.78 6.29
CA ASP A 34 -7.21 -14.57 6.05
C ASP A 34 -6.86 -14.81 4.56
N LYS A 35 -7.55 -14.14 3.63
CA LYS A 35 -7.13 -14.10 2.22
C LYS A 35 -5.78 -13.38 2.10
N LYS A 36 -4.81 -14.06 1.50
CA LYS A 36 -3.48 -13.49 1.21
C LYS A 36 -3.54 -12.48 0.07
N VAL A 37 -2.77 -11.42 0.21
CA VAL A 37 -2.53 -10.37 -0.77
C VAL A 37 -1.02 -10.15 -0.86
N SER A 38 -0.46 -10.34 -2.06
CA SER A 38 0.95 -10.15 -2.36
C SER A 38 1.18 -8.77 -3.00
N LEU A 39 1.77 -7.83 -2.27
CA LEU A 39 2.15 -6.51 -2.79
C LEU A 39 3.60 -6.53 -3.28
N PRO A 40 3.93 -5.88 -4.42
CA PRO A 40 3.05 -5.15 -5.33
C PRO A 40 2.37 -6.04 -6.39
N LYS A 41 2.59 -7.35 -6.38
CA LYS A 41 2.15 -8.29 -7.42
C LYS A 41 0.64 -8.22 -7.73
N ASP A 42 -0.21 -8.24 -6.71
CA ASP A 42 -1.67 -8.32 -6.84
C ASP A 42 -2.33 -6.97 -7.15
N VAL A 43 -1.58 -5.87 -7.04
CA VAL A 43 -2.05 -4.49 -7.27
C VAL A 43 -1.43 -3.87 -8.53
N LYS A 44 -0.69 -4.66 -9.30
CA LYS A 44 0.05 -4.22 -10.48
C LYS A 44 -0.87 -3.57 -11.51
N GLY A 45 -0.39 -2.49 -12.14
CA GLY A 45 -1.09 -1.80 -13.24
C GLY A 45 -1.98 -0.64 -12.77
N LYS A 46 -2.06 -0.41 -11.45
CA LYS A 46 -2.81 0.70 -10.87
C LYS A 46 -2.00 1.35 -9.75
N TYR A 47 -2.04 2.69 -9.66
CA TYR A 47 -1.40 3.40 -8.56
C TYR A 47 -1.99 2.92 -7.22
N THR A 48 -1.12 2.71 -6.24
CA THR A 48 -1.50 2.14 -4.95
C THR A 48 -0.94 3.02 -3.83
N LEU A 49 -1.83 3.51 -2.98
CA LEU A 49 -1.50 4.23 -1.76
C LEU A 49 -1.49 3.23 -0.59
N LEU A 50 -0.39 3.17 0.13
CA LEU A 50 -0.23 2.34 1.32
C LEU A 50 0.00 3.24 2.52
N GLY A 51 -0.74 3.02 3.60
CA GLY A 51 -0.45 3.58 4.92
C GLY A 51 0.05 2.49 5.84
N LEU A 52 1.29 2.58 6.31
CA LEU A 52 2.00 1.53 7.04
C LEU A 52 2.21 1.93 8.50
N ALA A 53 1.91 1.04 9.44
CA ALA A 53 2.12 1.28 10.86
C ALA A 53 2.73 0.06 11.55
N TYR A 54 3.96 0.19 12.07
CA TYR A 54 4.69 -0.93 12.67
C TYR A 54 4.88 -0.84 14.19
N SER A 55 4.22 0.12 14.83
CA SER A 55 4.03 0.18 16.27
C SER A 55 2.58 0.48 16.62
N LYS A 56 2.20 0.20 17.88
CA LYS A 56 0.86 0.53 18.34
C LYS A 56 0.59 2.04 18.28
N LYS A 57 1.60 2.86 18.56
CA LYS A 57 1.49 4.31 18.51
C LYS A 57 1.34 4.84 17.08
N SER A 58 2.10 4.30 16.12
CA SER A 58 1.92 4.64 14.70
C SER A 58 0.57 4.16 14.17
N GLU A 59 0.04 3.05 14.67
CA GLU A 59 -1.29 2.54 14.30
C GLU A 59 -2.40 3.48 14.79
N ASP A 60 -2.28 3.98 16.02
CA ASP A 60 -3.24 4.94 16.58
C ASP A 60 -3.27 6.24 15.77
N ASP A 61 -2.10 6.73 15.31
CA ASP A 61 -2.00 7.88 14.42
C ASP A 61 -2.48 7.57 12.99
N LEU A 62 -2.16 6.39 12.44
CA LEU A 62 -2.65 5.94 11.13
C LEU A 62 -4.18 5.91 11.05
N ASN A 63 -4.86 5.59 12.15
CA ASN A 63 -6.32 5.63 12.21
C ASN A 63 -6.88 7.03 11.91
N SER A 64 -6.13 8.10 12.23
CA SER A 64 -6.54 9.48 11.90
C SER A 64 -6.49 9.77 10.40
N TRP A 65 -5.66 9.05 9.64
CA TRP A 65 -5.56 9.18 8.18
C TRP A 65 -6.73 8.50 7.46
N PHE A 66 -7.44 7.62 8.14
CA PHE A 66 -8.47 6.80 7.51
C PHE A 66 -9.57 7.64 6.85
N GLN A 67 -10.15 8.57 7.59
CA GLN A 67 -11.24 9.43 7.09
C GLN A 67 -10.81 10.31 5.89
N PRO A 68 -9.74 11.12 5.96
CA PRO A 68 -9.35 11.98 4.84
C PRO A 68 -8.98 11.17 3.58
N VAL A 69 -8.31 10.03 3.75
CA VAL A 69 -8.00 9.13 2.64
C VAL A 69 -9.26 8.51 2.06
N PHE A 70 -10.20 8.09 2.90
CA PHE A 70 -11.47 7.52 2.45
C PHE A 70 -12.27 8.54 1.61
N GLU A 71 -12.46 9.75 2.13
CA GLU A 71 -13.20 10.81 1.45
C GLU A 71 -12.54 11.23 0.12
N THR A 72 -11.21 11.18 0.05
CA THR A 72 -10.46 11.60 -1.14
C THR A 72 -10.36 10.51 -2.22
N PHE A 73 -10.00 9.28 -1.82
CA PHE A 73 -9.57 8.25 -2.76
C PHE A 73 -10.53 7.06 -2.88
N ILE A 74 -11.41 6.86 -1.90
CA ILE A 74 -12.29 5.69 -1.84
C ILE A 74 -13.74 6.07 -2.14
N GLN A 75 -14.22 7.17 -1.54
CA GLN A 75 -15.58 7.64 -1.73
C GLN A 75 -15.76 8.13 -3.15
N LYS A 76 -16.56 7.40 -3.93
CA LYS A 76 -16.87 7.78 -5.30
C LYS A 76 -17.80 8.99 -5.31
N THR A 77 -17.39 10.03 -6.01
CA THR A 77 -18.29 11.12 -6.40
C THR A 77 -19.39 10.56 -7.30
N THR A 78 -20.63 10.99 -7.08
CA THR A 78 -21.79 10.54 -7.85
C THR A 78 -22.25 11.63 -8.83
N GLY A 79 -23.10 11.26 -9.79
CA GLY A 79 -23.66 12.20 -10.76
C GLY A 79 -22.60 12.79 -11.72
N LEU A 80 -22.76 14.07 -12.05
CA LEU A 80 -21.93 14.78 -13.04
C LEU A 80 -20.44 14.82 -12.65
N MET A 81 -20.12 14.61 -11.37
CA MET A 81 -18.75 14.65 -10.85
C MET A 81 -18.08 13.26 -10.77
N SER A 82 -18.76 12.18 -11.20
CA SER A 82 -18.25 10.80 -11.08
C SER A 82 -16.96 10.51 -11.85
N GLY A 83 -16.67 11.28 -12.90
CA GLY A 83 -15.41 11.18 -13.65
C GLY A 83 -14.20 11.86 -12.98
N PHE A 84 -14.39 12.60 -11.89
CA PHE A 84 -13.32 13.34 -11.20
C PHE A 84 -12.72 12.58 -10.01
N GLY A 85 -13.17 11.36 -9.73
CA GLY A 85 -12.60 10.52 -8.69
C GLY A 85 -11.22 9.97 -9.06
N TYR A 86 -10.42 9.63 -8.05
CA TYR A 86 -9.14 8.96 -8.26
C TYR A 86 -9.34 7.46 -8.48
N ASP A 87 -8.70 6.91 -9.51
CA ASP A 87 -8.64 5.47 -9.72
C ASP A 87 -7.34 4.91 -9.13
N VAL A 88 -7.30 4.76 -7.80
CA VAL A 88 -6.16 4.22 -7.06
C VAL A 88 -6.58 3.05 -6.17
N ASN A 89 -5.65 2.15 -5.85
CA ASN A 89 -5.81 1.22 -4.75
C ASN A 89 -5.40 1.91 -3.45
N VAL A 90 -6.05 1.57 -2.34
CA VAL A 90 -5.71 2.11 -1.02
C VAL A 90 -5.69 0.96 -0.02
N TYR A 91 -4.62 0.86 0.77
CA TYR A 91 -4.55 -0.08 1.88
C TYR A 91 -3.88 0.52 3.12
N PHE A 92 -4.48 0.26 4.28
CA PHE A 92 -3.90 0.50 5.59
C PHE A 92 -3.32 -0.81 6.12
N VAL A 93 -2.03 -0.81 6.45
CA VAL A 93 -1.27 -2.01 6.79
C VAL A 93 -0.70 -1.91 8.20
N PRO A 94 -1.46 -2.32 9.23
CA PRO A 94 -0.87 -2.59 10.53
C PRO A 94 0.11 -3.77 10.43
N MET A 95 1.37 -3.53 10.82
CA MET A 95 2.48 -4.47 10.73
C MET A 95 2.76 -5.11 12.09
N PHE A 96 2.38 -6.38 12.23
CA PHE A 96 2.56 -7.18 13.44
C PHE A 96 3.93 -7.86 13.43
N THR A 97 4.89 -7.27 14.13
CA THR A 97 6.30 -7.70 14.08
C THR A 97 6.85 -8.06 15.47
N GLY A 98 7.89 -8.90 15.50
CA GLY A 98 8.54 -9.36 16.74
C GLY A 98 7.54 -9.92 17.76
N ILE A 99 7.61 -9.45 19.00
CA ILE A 99 6.73 -9.89 20.10
C ILE A 99 5.24 -9.64 19.82
N ASN A 100 4.90 -8.66 18.97
CA ASN A 100 3.53 -8.30 18.66
C ASN A 100 2.93 -9.17 17.54
N ALA A 101 3.72 -10.03 16.88
CA ALA A 101 3.24 -10.92 15.82
C ALA A 101 2.07 -11.83 16.27
N ALA A 102 2.03 -12.21 17.55
CA ALA A 102 0.96 -13.01 18.13
C ALA A 102 -0.38 -12.26 18.26
N ALA A 103 -0.35 -10.91 18.28
CA ALA A 103 -1.55 -10.09 18.47
C ALA A 103 -2.40 -9.94 17.19
N GLN A 104 -1.88 -10.32 16.01
CA GLN A 104 -2.55 -10.15 14.72
C GLN A 104 -3.97 -10.74 14.71
N GLY A 105 -4.15 -11.98 15.18
CA GLY A 105 -5.46 -12.63 15.20
C GLY A 105 -6.47 -11.93 16.12
N THR A 106 -6.01 -11.34 17.22
CA THR A 106 -6.86 -10.52 18.08
C THR A 106 -7.22 -9.19 17.40
N ALA A 107 -6.28 -8.57 16.70
CA ALA A 107 -6.52 -7.36 15.93
C ALA A 107 -7.53 -7.59 14.80
N LYS A 108 -7.41 -8.67 14.02
CA LYS A 108 -8.41 -9.05 12.99
C LYS A 108 -9.81 -9.22 13.58
N ARG A 109 -9.92 -9.94 14.72
CA ARG A 109 -11.21 -10.10 15.42
C ARG A 109 -11.77 -8.79 15.93
N LYS A 110 -10.93 -7.85 16.37
CA LYS A 110 -11.35 -6.51 16.79
C LYS A 110 -11.82 -5.67 15.60
N ALA A 111 -11.10 -5.73 14.48
CA ALA A 111 -11.46 -5.06 13.24
C ALA A 111 -12.84 -5.51 12.75
N MET A 112 -13.08 -6.82 12.64
CA MET A 112 -14.38 -7.36 12.22
C MET A 112 -15.57 -6.94 13.10
N LYS A 113 -15.32 -6.60 14.37
CA LYS A 113 -16.37 -6.20 15.32
C LYS A 113 -16.63 -4.69 15.34
N ASN A 114 -15.59 -3.89 15.12
CA ASN A 114 -15.61 -2.46 15.45
C ASN A 114 -15.43 -1.55 14.23
N ILE A 115 -15.01 -2.09 13.09
CA ILE A 115 -14.82 -1.33 11.85
C ILE A 115 -16.00 -1.62 10.94
N ASP A 116 -16.51 -0.58 10.27
CA ASP A 116 -17.57 -0.73 9.28
C ASP A 116 -17.16 -1.77 8.22
N PRO A 117 -18.01 -2.76 7.90
CA PRO A 117 -17.71 -3.78 6.91
C PRO A 117 -17.24 -3.24 5.55
N GLN A 118 -17.71 -2.06 5.14
CA GLN A 118 -17.30 -1.42 3.89
C GLN A 118 -15.84 -0.97 3.90
N LEU A 119 -15.25 -0.80 5.09
CA LEU A 119 -13.89 -0.33 5.28
C LEU A 119 -12.87 -1.46 5.43
N LEU A 120 -13.33 -2.66 5.84
CA LEU A 120 -12.50 -3.85 6.02
C LEU A 120 -11.66 -4.24 4.79
N PRO A 121 -12.15 -4.12 3.53
CA PRO A 121 -11.36 -4.44 2.34
C PRO A 121 -10.09 -3.58 2.16
N TYR A 122 -10.03 -2.42 2.81
CA TYR A 122 -8.89 -1.50 2.74
C TYR A 122 -7.88 -1.74 3.87
N ILE A 123 -8.03 -2.78 4.68
CA ILE A 123 -7.11 -3.08 5.79
C ILE A 123 -6.42 -4.43 5.52
N LEU A 124 -5.09 -4.40 5.44
CA LEU A 124 -4.27 -5.60 5.24
C LEU A 124 -3.37 -5.81 6.46
N PHE A 125 -3.39 -7.01 7.02
CA PHE A 125 -2.64 -7.34 8.24
C PHE A 125 -1.33 -8.00 7.84
N TYR A 126 -0.22 -7.28 7.95
CA TYR A 126 1.10 -7.86 7.75
C TYR A 126 1.59 -8.53 9.04
N LYS A 127 2.23 -9.70 8.93
CA LYS A 127 2.90 -10.36 10.05
C LYS A 127 4.26 -10.88 9.61
N GLY A 128 5.32 -10.42 10.26
CA GLY A 128 6.69 -10.84 9.93
C GLY A 128 7.75 -9.92 10.48
N GLU A 129 8.91 -9.88 9.82
CA GLU A 129 10.02 -9.02 10.21
C GLU A 129 9.84 -7.59 9.69
N ILE A 130 10.28 -6.59 10.46
CA ILE A 130 10.21 -5.17 10.07
C ILE A 130 11.51 -4.67 9.42
N LYS A 131 12.61 -5.41 9.59
CA LYS A 131 13.96 -4.96 9.23
C LYS A 131 14.09 -4.66 7.74
N SER A 132 13.64 -5.59 6.89
CA SER A 132 13.68 -5.45 5.42
C SER A 132 12.92 -4.21 4.93
N TYR A 133 11.74 -3.93 5.51
CA TYR A 133 10.93 -2.77 5.15
C TYR A 133 11.53 -1.47 5.66
N LYS A 134 12.12 -1.45 6.87
CA LYS A 134 12.81 -0.27 7.39
C LYS A 134 13.95 0.18 6.49
N GLU A 135 14.75 -0.76 6.02
CA GLU A 135 15.90 -0.50 5.17
C GLU A 135 15.46 -0.11 3.75
N ALA A 136 14.45 -0.80 3.19
CA ALA A 136 13.99 -0.54 1.82
C ALA A 136 13.14 0.73 1.68
N LEU A 137 12.39 1.11 2.71
CA LEU A 137 11.46 2.24 2.72
C LEU A 137 11.94 3.42 3.58
N ASP A 138 13.14 3.33 4.15
CA ASP A 138 13.78 4.37 4.95
C ASP A 138 12.92 4.83 6.16
N PHE A 139 12.41 3.87 6.93
CA PHE A 139 11.61 4.18 8.13
C PHE A 139 12.49 4.70 9.28
N GLU A 140 12.51 6.02 9.46
CA GLU A 140 13.28 6.68 10.52
C GLU A 140 12.74 6.49 11.95
N LYS A 141 11.41 6.54 12.13
CA LYS A 141 10.72 6.69 13.41
C LYS A 141 9.71 5.57 13.58
N LYS A 142 9.64 5.03 14.79
CA LYS A 142 8.71 3.93 15.14
C LYS A 142 7.29 4.40 15.40
N ASP A 143 7.15 5.64 15.83
CA ASP A 143 5.93 6.15 16.45
C ASP A 143 5.03 6.92 15.50
N ILE A 144 5.40 7.00 14.21
CA ILE A 144 4.61 7.65 13.17
C ILE A 144 4.29 6.63 12.06
N PRO A 145 3.15 6.78 11.38
CA PRO A 145 2.84 6.02 10.17
C PRO A 145 3.65 6.52 8.98
N TYR A 146 3.71 5.68 7.94
CA TYR A 146 4.41 5.91 6.67
C TYR A 146 3.46 5.76 5.49
#